data_AF-A0A967E982-F1
#
_entry.id   AF-A0A967E982-F1
#
_cell.length_a   1.000
_cell.length_b   1.000
_cell.length_c   1.000
_cell.angle_alpha   90.00
_cell.angle_beta   90.00
_cell.angle_gamma   90.00
#
_symmetry.space_group_name_H-M   'P 1'
#
loop_
_entity.id
_entity.type
_entity.pdbx_description
1 polymer ?
#
loop_
_entity_poly.entity_id
_entity_poly.type
_entity_poly.pdbx_seq_one_letter_code
_entity_poly.pdbx_strand_id
1 'polypeptide(L)'
;MVRTKMTAVVVAAGVLGLAACGSETAGPSVNAVSSTSTTTSSSSSSSSSSSSDSSSSSSSESSTSSDSSSSSDTSSDSSSSSGGGKSYTSDFSSTTDQDNWSTGSDAKKGTLKFDSDTYVVTVKPKGVFILSNGRFKSESSGNVTAKMTVSGFTGDPLVGIGCFALIIDQDVQSLYEVLVNNKGKLVIYKTADGGGKIVSLASNSVSGFDPNGTNEISASCVKNGSSVTITGSINGKQVVSTTDSSSPLSPGKFRMEIWGNPKATSDAVVKVRSFDATWQ
;
A
#
# COMPACT_ATOMS: atom_id res chain seq x y z
N MET A 1 14.90 31.45 -20.07
CA MET A 1 13.90 30.53 -19.48
C MET A 1 13.59 29.44 -20.48
N VAL A 2 14.16 28.25 -20.30
CA VAL A 2 13.91 27.09 -21.18
C VAL A 2 12.86 26.21 -20.50
N ARG A 3 11.66 26.13 -21.07
CA ARG A 3 10.59 25.23 -20.60
C ARG A 3 10.80 23.86 -21.26
N THR A 4 11.40 22.94 -20.53
CA THR A 4 11.48 21.54 -20.95
C THR A 4 10.16 20.85 -20.54
N LYS A 5 9.37 20.44 -21.53
CA LYS A 5 8.16 19.63 -21.30
C LYS A 5 8.59 18.19 -21.05
N MET A 6 8.31 17.64 -19.86
CA MET A 6 8.44 16.22 -19.60
C MET A 6 7.19 15.49 -20.08
N THR A 7 7.38 14.55 -20.99
CA THR A 7 6.34 13.63 -21.49
C THR A 7 6.19 12.50 -20.49
N ALA A 8 5.02 12.37 -19.87
CA ALA A 8 4.69 11.24 -19.01
C ALA A 8 4.54 9.97 -19.88
N VAL A 9 5.39 8.98 -19.65
CA VAL A 9 5.27 7.65 -20.26
C VAL A 9 4.41 6.80 -19.33
N VAL A 10 3.20 6.47 -19.77
CA VAL A 10 2.32 5.53 -19.08
C VAL A 10 2.86 4.12 -19.37
N VAL A 11 3.50 3.49 -18.38
CA VAL A 11 3.96 2.11 -18.48
C VAL A 11 2.91 1.18 -17.89
N ALA A 12 2.37 0.31 -18.72
CA ALA A 12 1.47 -0.76 -18.31
C ALA A 12 2.23 -1.75 -17.39
N ALA A 13 1.74 -1.92 -16.16
CA ALA A 13 2.30 -2.87 -15.19
C ALA A 13 2.24 -4.30 -15.75
N GLY A 14 3.41 -4.86 -16.04
CA GLY A 14 3.60 -6.23 -16.49
C GLY A 14 3.26 -7.24 -15.39
N VAL A 15 2.58 -8.31 -15.80
CA VAL A 15 2.14 -9.44 -14.99
C VAL A 15 3.36 -10.17 -14.39
N LEU A 16 3.52 -10.15 -13.07
CA LEU A 16 4.46 -11.01 -12.36
C LEU A 16 3.82 -12.39 -12.12
N GLY A 17 4.28 -13.37 -12.90
CA GLY A 17 3.99 -14.79 -12.68
C GLY A 17 4.77 -15.31 -11.47
N LEU A 18 4.05 -15.78 -10.45
CA LEU A 18 4.62 -16.67 -9.43
C LEU A 18 4.89 -18.03 -10.08
N ALA A 19 6.15 -18.35 -10.35
CA ALA A 19 6.58 -19.70 -10.70
C ALA A 19 6.78 -20.51 -9.42
N ALA A 20 5.92 -21.50 -9.21
CA ALA A 20 6.20 -22.64 -8.35
C ALA A 20 6.83 -23.72 -9.23
N CYS A 21 8.03 -24.20 -8.89
CA CYS A 21 8.58 -25.41 -9.51
C CYS A 21 8.85 -26.42 -8.40
N GLY A 22 7.94 -27.38 -8.31
CA GLY A 22 8.14 -28.68 -7.67
C GLY A 22 8.65 -29.68 -8.71
N SER A 23 9.28 -30.72 -8.18
CA SER A 23 10.11 -31.75 -8.79
C SER A 23 9.38 -32.81 -9.63
N GLU A 24 10.13 -33.34 -10.61
CA GLU A 24 10.14 -34.69 -11.21
C GLU A 24 8.87 -35.25 -11.90
N THR A 25 9.00 -35.63 -13.18
CA THR A 25 9.07 -37.04 -13.67
C THR A 25 9.16 -37.06 -15.22
N ALA A 26 9.89 -38.02 -15.76
CA ALA A 26 10.31 -38.17 -17.16
C ALA A 26 9.26 -38.77 -18.14
N GLY A 27 9.42 -38.45 -19.43
CA GLY A 27 9.11 -39.34 -20.58
C GLY A 27 7.84 -39.04 -21.40
N PRO A 28 7.74 -39.56 -22.65
CA PRO A 28 8.25 -38.84 -23.83
C PRO A 28 7.19 -38.48 -24.89
N SER A 29 7.68 -37.64 -25.83
CA SER A 29 7.16 -37.15 -27.11
C SER A 29 6.15 -38.00 -27.89
N VAL A 30 5.15 -37.35 -28.51
CA VAL A 30 4.76 -37.57 -29.92
C VAL A 30 3.90 -36.42 -30.49
N ASN A 31 4.18 -36.14 -31.77
CA ASN A 31 3.33 -35.61 -32.84
C ASN A 31 2.98 -34.12 -32.93
N ALA A 32 3.71 -33.48 -33.84
CA ALA A 32 3.30 -32.36 -34.67
C ALA A 32 2.17 -32.75 -35.64
N VAL A 33 1.20 -31.85 -35.86
CA VAL A 33 0.44 -31.76 -37.13
C VAL A 33 0.06 -30.30 -37.41
N SER A 34 0.63 -29.81 -38.52
CA SER A 34 0.14 -28.88 -39.55
C SER A 34 -1.14 -28.04 -39.38
N SER A 35 -0.95 -26.76 -39.73
CA SER A 35 -1.71 -25.95 -40.71
C SER A 35 -3.17 -25.59 -40.44
N THR A 36 -3.51 -24.30 -40.58
CA THR A 36 -4.12 -23.73 -41.82
C THR A 36 -4.67 -22.33 -41.54
N SER A 37 -4.37 -21.41 -42.44
CA SER A 37 -4.83 -20.03 -42.55
C SER A 37 -6.29 -19.95 -42.99
N THR A 38 -7.08 -18.97 -42.53
CA THR A 38 -8.05 -18.30 -43.42
C THR A 38 -8.53 -16.94 -42.90
N THR A 39 -8.63 -16.03 -43.87
CA THR A 39 -9.09 -14.64 -43.94
C THR A 39 -10.61 -14.45 -43.80
N THR A 40 -11.04 -13.27 -43.33
CA THR A 40 -12.14 -12.41 -43.88
C THR A 40 -12.26 -11.14 -43.00
N SER A 41 -12.09 -9.90 -43.48
CA SER A 41 -13.04 -9.03 -44.24
C SER A 41 -14.38 -8.87 -43.48
N SER A 42 -15.04 -7.73 -43.24
CA SER A 42 -15.08 -6.37 -43.83
C SER A 42 -15.97 -5.52 -42.87
N SER A 43 -15.63 -4.25 -42.57
CA SER A 43 -16.25 -2.99 -43.07
C SER A 43 -17.66 -2.57 -42.57
N SER A 44 -17.78 -1.23 -42.37
CA SER A 44 -18.95 -0.35 -42.55
C SER A 44 -20.11 -0.45 -41.53
N SER A 45 -20.81 0.60 -41.09
CA SER A 45 -20.80 2.06 -41.31
C SER A 45 -21.96 2.68 -40.50
N SER A 46 -21.87 3.99 -40.16
CA SER A 46 -22.96 5.01 -40.10
C SER A 46 -24.18 4.75 -39.17
N SER A 47 -24.84 5.71 -38.51
CA SER A 47 -25.01 7.17 -38.69
C SER A 47 -25.88 7.72 -37.54
N SER A 48 -25.74 9.03 -37.25
CA SER A 48 -26.81 10.03 -36.96
C SER A 48 -27.81 9.77 -35.81
N SER A 49 -28.37 10.70 -35.05
CA SER A 49 -28.36 12.16 -34.90
C SER A 49 -29.54 12.44 -33.96
N SER A 50 -29.44 13.34 -32.98
CA SER A 50 -30.55 14.24 -32.61
C SER A 50 -30.11 15.23 -31.55
N SER A 51 -30.50 16.46 -31.81
CA SER A 51 -30.30 17.67 -31.03
C SER A 51 -31.50 17.92 -30.11
N SER A 52 -31.29 18.79 -29.13
CA SER A 52 -32.15 19.95 -28.78
C SER A 52 -32.67 20.04 -27.34
N ASP A 53 -32.46 21.27 -26.83
CA ASP A 53 -33.31 22.07 -25.94
C ASP A 53 -33.20 21.99 -24.40
N SER A 54 -32.36 22.90 -23.89
CA SER A 54 -32.76 24.12 -23.16
C SER A 54 -33.89 24.04 -22.12
N SER A 55 -33.58 24.34 -20.86
CA SER A 55 -34.29 25.37 -20.07
C SER A 55 -33.58 25.71 -18.76
N SER A 56 -33.60 27.00 -18.48
CA SER A 56 -33.13 27.72 -17.30
C SER A 56 -34.21 27.75 -16.20
N SER A 57 -33.79 27.80 -14.93
CA SER A 57 -34.48 28.58 -13.89
C SER A 57 -33.62 28.66 -12.63
N SER A 58 -33.73 29.82 -11.98
CA SER A 58 -32.89 30.35 -10.93
C SER A 58 -33.53 30.18 -9.54
N SER A 59 -32.70 30.44 -8.52
CA SER A 59 -33.05 30.98 -7.19
C SER A 59 -33.56 29.98 -6.15
N SER A 60 -32.85 29.86 -5.01
CA SER A 60 -33.16 30.64 -3.80
C SER A 60 -32.31 30.17 -2.62
N GLU A 61 -32.09 31.11 -1.73
CA GLU A 61 -31.24 31.12 -0.54
C GLU A 61 -31.82 30.26 0.59
N SER A 62 -30.97 29.75 1.47
CA SER A 62 -31.29 29.65 2.90
C SER A 62 -30.02 29.49 3.72
N SER A 63 -29.76 30.53 4.50
CA SER A 63 -28.79 30.57 5.58
C SER A 63 -29.29 29.72 6.74
N THR A 64 -28.45 28.81 7.24
CA THR A 64 -28.59 28.28 8.60
C THR A 64 -27.23 28.33 9.28
N SER A 65 -27.11 29.30 10.19
CA SER A 65 -26.07 29.37 11.20
C SER A 65 -26.31 28.24 12.21
N SER A 66 -25.27 27.49 12.53
CA SER A 66 -25.26 26.62 13.69
C SER A 66 -23.87 26.70 14.32
N ASP A 67 -23.85 27.44 15.43
CA ASP A 67 -22.76 27.45 16.39
C ASP A 67 -22.50 26.02 16.87
N SER A 68 -21.25 25.59 16.83
CA SER A 68 -20.81 24.38 17.49
C SER A 68 -19.46 24.66 18.15
N SER A 69 -19.60 24.91 19.43
CA SER A 69 -18.64 24.91 20.52
C SER A 69 -17.32 24.22 20.21
N SER A 70 -16.25 24.99 20.33
CA SER A 70 -14.86 24.56 20.28
C SER A 70 -14.52 23.74 21.52
N SER A 71 -14.54 22.41 21.41
CA SER A 71 -13.84 21.53 22.34
C SER A 71 -12.42 21.31 21.82
N SER A 72 -11.47 21.88 22.55
CA SER A 72 -10.03 21.76 22.32
C SER A 72 -9.57 20.35 22.68
N ASP A 73 -9.39 19.49 21.68
CA ASP A 73 -8.77 18.18 21.85
C ASP A 73 -7.24 18.32 21.89
N THR A 74 -6.71 18.12 23.10
CA THR A 74 -5.30 18.01 23.42
C THR A 74 -4.68 16.76 22.78
N SER A 75 -4.06 16.93 21.62
CA SER A 75 -3.00 16.03 21.16
C SER A 75 -1.85 16.11 22.17
N SER A 76 -1.71 15.08 23.00
CA SER A 76 -0.67 15.05 24.03
C SER A 76 0.66 14.65 23.40
N ASP A 77 1.40 15.63 22.88
CA ASP A 77 2.81 15.51 22.52
C ASP A 77 3.61 15.22 23.80
N SER A 78 3.67 13.94 24.17
CA SER A 78 4.49 13.44 25.27
C SER A 78 5.94 13.38 24.80
N SER A 79 6.53 14.56 24.60
CA SER A 79 7.96 14.73 24.36
C SER A 79 8.71 14.53 25.68
N SER A 80 8.77 13.28 26.12
CA SER A 80 9.65 12.88 27.23
C SER A 80 11.09 12.83 26.72
N SER A 81 11.82 13.87 27.12
CA SER A 81 13.22 14.12 26.80
C SER A 81 14.14 13.15 27.54
N SER A 82 14.39 11.98 26.95
CA SER A 82 15.56 11.16 27.26
C SER A 82 15.84 10.21 26.10
N GLY A 83 16.72 10.61 25.17
CA GLY A 83 17.22 9.73 24.09
C GLY A 83 16.50 9.82 22.73
N GLY A 84 16.31 11.04 22.21
CA GLY A 84 16.31 11.40 20.77
C GLY A 84 15.34 10.75 19.77
N GLY A 85 14.52 9.77 20.16
CA GLY A 85 13.56 9.12 19.28
C GLY A 85 12.28 9.94 19.10
N LYS A 86 11.78 10.00 17.87
CA LYS A 86 10.44 10.51 17.56
C LYS A 86 9.48 9.33 17.49
N SER A 87 8.22 9.55 17.89
CA SER A 87 7.17 8.55 17.84
C SER A 87 5.89 9.09 17.23
N TYR A 88 5.09 8.18 16.71
CA TYR A 88 3.75 8.43 16.19
C TYR A 88 2.86 7.28 16.62
N THR A 89 1.69 7.60 17.13
CA THR A 89 0.66 6.64 17.52
C THR A 89 -0.65 7.15 16.96
N SER A 90 -1.40 6.24 16.36
CA SER A 90 -2.80 6.44 16.03
C SER A 90 -3.54 5.18 16.42
N ASP A 91 -4.51 5.32 17.30
CA ASP A 91 -5.42 4.26 17.73
C ASP A 91 -6.70 4.24 16.88
N PHE A 92 -6.76 5.10 15.84
CA PHE A 92 -7.89 5.26 14.96
C PHE A 92 -9.21 5.29 15.72
N SER A 93 -9.26 5.99 16.86
CA SER A 93 -10.44 6.10 17.72
C SER A 93 -11.39 7.24 17.30
N SER A 94 -10.96 8.08 16.36
CA SER A 94 -11.72 9.23 15.87
C SER A 94 -11.68 9.36 14.34
N THR A 95 -12.64 10.09 13.78
CA THR A 95 -12.65 10.43 12.35
C THR A 95 -11.67 11.57 12.01
N THR A 96 -11.26 12.38 12.98
CA THR A 96 -10.32 13.51 12.78
C THR A 96 -8.88 13.03 12.57
N ASP A 97 -8.56 11.80 13.01
CA ASP A 97 -7.30 11.15 12.68
C ASP A 97 -7.06 11.00 11.17
N GLN A 98 -8.12 11.03 10.34
CA GLN A 98 -8.02 10.95 8.88
C GLN A 98 -7.29 12.14 8.25
N ASP A 99 -7.36 13.33 8.84
CA ASP A 99 -6.97 14.60 8.20
C ASP A 99 -5.46 14.70 7.91
N ASN A 100 -4.65 13.83 8.53
CA ASN A 100 -3.20 13.81 8.33
C ASN A 100 -2.72 12.70 7.38
N TRP A 101 -3.61 11.85 6.88
CA TRP A 101 -3.24 10.75 6.00
C TRP A 101 -3.51 11.08 4.54
N SER A 102 -2.46 11.04 3.71
CA SER A 102 -2.61 11.11 2.27
C SER A 102 -2.79 9.71 1.71
N THR A 103 -3.81 9.56 0.86
CA THR A 103 -4.08 8.32 0.15
C THR A 103 -3.24 8.19 -1.14
N GLY A 104 -2.58 9.25 -1.62
CA GLY A 104 -1.80 9.21 -2.86
C GLY A 104 -2.66 9.13 -4.12
N SER A 105 -2.06 9.44 -5.27
CA SER A 105 -2.68 9.46 -6.61
C SER A 105 -3.28 8.10 -7.02
N ASP A 106 -2.65 7.01 -6.57
CA ASP A 106 -3.02 5.62 -6.85
C ASP A 106 -4.10 5.04 -5.92
N ALA A 107 -4.46 5.71 -4.82
CA ALA A 107 -5.50 5.23 -3.90
C ALA A 107 -6.93 5.24 -4.45
N LYS A 108 -7.11 5.52 -5.73
CA LYS A 108 -8.42 5.49 -6.39
C LYS A 108 -9.08 4.09 -6.46
N LYS A 109 -8.53 3.09 -5.76
CA LYS A 109 -9.02 1.71 -5.76
C LYS A 109 -9.40 1.18 -4.38
N GLY A 110 -9.29 1.98 -3.32
CA GLY A 110 -9.74 1.60 -1.98
C GLY A 110 -10.73 2.58 -1.35
N THR A 111 -11.54 2.11 -0.41
CA THR A 111 -12.39 2.92 0.46
C THR A 111 -11.99 2.73 1.91
N LEU A 112 -12.07 3.80 2.68
CA LEU A 112 -11.84 3.82 4.13
C LEU A 112 -13.17 4.14 4.81
N LYS A 113 -13.63 3.27 5.69
CA LYS A 113 -14.81 3.51 6.52
C LYS A 113 -14.45 3.32 7.98
N PHE A 114 -14.82 4.28 8.82
CA PHE A 114 -14.75 4.12 10.26
C PHE A 114 -15.92 3.26 10.76
N ASP A 115 -15.62 2.25 11.58
CA ASP A 115 -16.61 1.39 12.24
C ASP A 115 -16.23 1.24 13.72
N SER A 116 -16.86 2.06 14.56
CA SER A 116 -16.71 2.10 16.02
C SER A 116 -15.30 2.43 16.54
N ASP A 117 -14.37 1.48 16.46
CA ASP A 117 -13.00 1.53 17.01
C ASP A 117 -11.94 1.10 15.98
N THR A 118 -12.36 0.95 14.72
CA THR A 118 -11.57 0.29 13.70
C THR A 118 -11.81 0.94 12.35
N TYR A 119 -10.74 1.11 11.56
CA TYR A 119 -10.87 1.43 10.15
C TYR A 119 -11.08 0.16 9.32
N VAL A 120 -12.18 0.12 8.60
CA VAL A 120 -12.45 -0.89 7.57
C VAL A 120 -11.91 -0.36 6.25
N VAL A 121 -10.84 -0.99 5.77
CA VAL A 121 -10.25 -0.70 4.47
C VAL A 121 -10.73 -1.74 3.47
N THR A 122 -11.40 -1.29 2.41
CA THR A 122 -11.78 -2.14 1.28
C THR A 122 -10.90 -1.77 0.09
N VAL A 123 -10.27 -2.74 -0.57
CA VAL A 123 -9.38 -2.51 -1.71
C VAL A 123 -9.80 -3.41 -2.87
N LYS A 124 -10.05 -2.83 -4.04
CA LYS A 124 -10.38 -3.60 -5.24
C LYS A 124 -9.23 -4.53 -5.66
N PRO A 125 -9.49 -5.60 -6.43
CA PRO A 125 -8.43 -6.34 -7.10
C PRO A 125 -7.50 -5.40 -7.89
N LYS A 126 -6.18 -5.59 -7.78
CA LYS A 126 -5.16 -4.69 -8.38
C LYS A 126 -5.17 -3.26 -7.83
N GLY A 127 -5.85 -3.06 -6.71
CA GLY A 127 -5.85 -1.82 -5.95
C GLY A 127 -4.75 -1.80 -4.91
N VAL A 128 -4.28 -0.60 -4.61
CA VAL A 128 -3.41 -0.34 -3.48
C VAL A 128 -4.05 0.81 -2.69
N PHE A 129 -4.14 0.63 -1.39
CA PHE A 129 -4.50 1.66 -0.45
C PHE A 129 -3.28 1.97 0.39
N ILE A 130 -2.90 3.24 0.40
CA ILE A 130 -1.73 3.74 1.10
C ILE A 130 -2.22 4.73 2.15
N LEU A 131 -1.70 4.63 3.36
CA LEU A 131 -1.81 5.69 4.35
C LEU A 131 -0.41 6.13 4.75
N SER A 132 -0.07 7.37 4.38
CA SER A 132 1.16 8.04 4.81
C SER A 132 0.81 9.32 5.58
N ASN A 133 1.36 9.49 6.78
CA ASN A 133 1.15 10.73 7.53
C ASN A 133 2.13 11.80 7.03
N GLY A 134 1.63 13.01 6.76
CA GLY A 134 2.45 14.16 6.37
C GLY A 134 3.52 14.55 7.41
N ARG A 135 3.38 14.10 8.66
CA ARG A 135 4.31 14.34 9.77
C ARG A 135 5.64 13.60 9.63
N PHE A 136 5.74 12.57 8.79
CA PHE A 136 7.03 11.92 8.49
C PHE A 136 7.81 12.77 7.51
N LYS A 137 8.62 13.68 8.05
CA LYS A 137 9.60 14.40 7.26
C LYS A 137 10.66 13.41 6.78
N SER A 138 11.04 13.52 5.51
CA SER A 138 11.99 12.64 4.80
C SER A 138 13.39 12.56 5.43
N GLU A 139 13.67 13.37 6.44
CA GLU A 139 15.03 13.66 6.91
C GLU A 139 15.35 13.10 8.29
N SER A 140 14.43 12.38 8.94
CA SER A 140 14.70 11.76 10.23
C SER A 140 14.97 10.25 10.11
N SER A 141 16.25 9.99 9.88
CA SER A 141 17.12 9.13 10.69
C SER A 141 16.94 7.59 10.68
N GLY A 142 18.07 6.91 10.94
CA GLY A 142 18.48 5.65 10.30
C GLY A 142 17.77 4.39 10.77
N ASN A 143 17.03 4.42 11.87
CA ASN A 143 16.33 3.26 12.39
C ASN A 143 14.84 3.56 12.53
N VAL A 144 14.01 2.73 11.92
CA VAL A 144 12.55 2.85 11.98
C VAL A 144 11.98 1.53 12.47
N THR A 145 11.04 1.58 13.42
CA THR A 145 10.21 0.44 13.78
C THR A 145 8.76 0.88 13.81
N ALA A 146 7.91 0.13 13.13
CA ALA A 146 6.47 0.38 13.10
C ALA A 146 5.68 -0.90 13.34
N LYS A 147 4.49 -0.73 13.90
CA LYS A 147 3.56 -1.78 14.29
C LYS A 147 2.16 -1.42 13.83
N MET A 148 1.39 -2.42 13.44
CA MET A 148 0.02 -2.27 13.01
C MET A 148 -0.82 -3.44 13.54
N THR A 149 -1.96 -3.12 14.13
CA THR A 149 -2.93 -4.12 14.59
C THR A 149 -4.03 -4.31 13.55
N VAL A 150 -4.18 -5.53 13.04
CA VAL A 150 -5.10 -5.85 11.95
C VAL A 150 -5.94 -7.10 12.18
N SER A 151 -7.09 -7.19 11.51
CA SER A 151 -7.97 -8.36 11.54
C SER A 151 -8.87 -8.43 10.29
N GLY A 152 -9.69 -9.48 10.19
CA GLY A 152 -10.79 -9.57 9.22
C GLY A 152 -10.34 -9.61 7.75
N PHE A 153 -9.28 -10.36 7.46
CA PHE A 153 -8.71 -10.50 6.12
C PHE A 153 -9.67 -11.26 5.18
N THR A 154 -10.30 -10.56 4.24
CA THR A 154 -11.07 -11.18 3.14
C THR A 154 -10.47 -10.83 1.80
N GLY A 155 -10.61 -11.67 0.77
CA GLY A 155 -10.11 -11.39 -0.59
C GLY A 155 -8.58 -11.51 -0.78
N ASP A 156 -7.90 -12.21 0.15
CA ASP A 156 -6.44 -12.46 0.13
C ASP A 156 -5.58 -11.19 -0.06
N PRO A 157 -5.73 -10.17 0.80
CA PRO A 157 -4.95 -8.94 0.68
C PRO A 157 -3.48 -9.20 1.01
N LEU A 158 -2.60 -8.31 0.53
CA LEU A 158 -1.30 -8.09 1.15
C LEU A 158 -1.37 -6.85 2.03
N VAL A 159 -1.03 -7.00 3.30
CA VAL A 159 -1.17 -5.95 4.32
C VAL A 159 0.17 -5.72 4.96
N GLY A 160 0.59 -4.48 5.14
CA GLY A 160 1.87 -4.26 5.76
C GLY A 160 2.34 -2.83 5.87
N ILE A 161 3.65 -2.72 6.04
CA ILE A 161 4.32 -1.48 6.42
C ILE A 161 5.49 -1.27 5.46
N GLY A 162 5.52 -0.06 4.89
CA GLY A 162 6.64 0.44 4.09
C GLY A 162 7.57 1.30 4.93
N CYS A 163 8.88 1.13 4.76
CA CYS A 163 9.92 1.94 5.40
C CYS A 163 10.91 2.48 4.36
N PHE A 164 11.59 3.57 4.71
CA PHE A 164 12.57 4.24 3.85
C PHE A 164 11.96 4.64 2.49
N ALA A 165 10.70 5.08 2.54
CA ALA A 165 9.96 5.47 1.36
C ALA A 165 10.43 6.84 0.85
N LEU A 166 10.91 6.87 -0.38
CA LEU A 166 11.11 8.10 -1.15
C LEU A 166 9.84 8.39 -1.94
N ILE A 167 9.18 9.50 -1.61
CA ILE A 167 7.94 9.94 -2.25
C ILE A 167 8.22 11.27 -2.94
N ILE A 168 8.03 11.32 -4.26
CA ILE A 168 8.20 12.52 -5.09
C ILE A 168 6.86 12.75 -5.81
N ASP A 169 6.32 13.97 -5.71
CA ASP A 169 5.05 14.34 -6.35
C ASP A 169 3.88 13.39 -6.03
N GLN A 170 3.85 12.87 -4.80
CA GLN A 170 2.88 11.87 -4.30
C GLN A 170 3.08 10.44 -4.83
N ASP A 171 4.06 10.24 -5.73
CA ASP A 171 4.40 8.94 -6.27
C ASP A 171 5.59 8.33 -5.54
N VAL A 172 5.50 7.03 -5.32
CA VAL A 172 6.49 6.27 -4.57
C VAL A 172 7.59 5.81 -5.50
N GLN A 173 8.80 6.30 -5.23
CA GLN A 173 9.97 6.05 -6.07
C GLN A 173 10.73 4.82 -5.61
N SER A 174 10.85 4.65 -4.29
CA SER A 174 11.52 3.51 -3.67
C SER A 174 11.05 3.31 -2.23
N LEU A 175 11.10 2.07 -1.74
CA LEU A 175 10.92 1.70 -0.34
C LEU A 175 11.28 0.23 -0.09
N TYR A 176 11.38 -0.17 1.18
CA TYR A 176 11.23 -1.57 1.57
C TYR A 176 9.82 -1.81 2.13
N GLU A 177 9.24 -2.95 1.79
CA GLU A 177 7.87 -3.32 2.15
C GLU A 177 7.90 -4.63 2.93
N VAL A 178 7.25 -4.65 4.09
CA VAL A 178 7.04 -5.85 4.89
C VAL A 178 5.55 -6.15 4.83
N LEU A 179 5.16 -7.11 3.98
CA LEU A 179 3.76 -7.43 3.68
C LEU A 179 3.40 -8.84 4.17
N VAL A 180 2.20 -9.03 4.70
CA VAL A 180 1.63 -10.35 5.06
C VAL A 180 0.34 -10.61 4.29
N ASN A 181 0.12 -11.86 3.89
CA ASN A 181 -1.15 -12.28 3.28
C ASN A 181 -2.11 -12.96 4.28
N ASN A 182 -3.30 -13.36 3.81
CA ASN A 182 -4.28 -14.03 4.67
C ASN A 182 -3.88 -15.44 5.17
N LYS A 183 -2.70 -15.94 4.76
CA LYS A 183 -2.13 -17.22 5.20
C LYS A 183 -0.98 -17.03 6.20
N GLY A 184 -0.74 -15.81 6.67
CA GLY A 184 0.37 -15.50 7.57
C GLY A 184 1.75 -15.63 6.91
N LYS A 185 1.82 -15.59 5.58
CA LYS A 185 3.10 -15.52 4.85
C LYS A 185 3.55 -14.07 4.79
N LEU A 186 4.67 -13.78 5.44
CA LEU A 186 5.33 -12.48 5.38
C LEU A 186 6.35 -12.48 4.24
N VAL A 187 6.37 -11.41 3.46
CA VAL A 187 7.33 -11.17 2.37
C VAL A 187 7.95 -9.79 2.56
N ILE A 188 9.27 -9.71 2.36
CA ILE A 188 10.00 -8.45 2.27
C ILE A 188 10.24 -8.15 0.79
N TYR A 189 9.69 -7.03 0.30
CA TYR A 189 10.00 -6.49 -1.01
C TYR A 189 10.87 -5.25 -0.92
N LYS A 190 11.58 -4.99 -2.01
CA LYS A 190 12.22 -3.71 -2.29
C LYS A 190 11.66 -3.17 -3.59
N THR A 191 11.14 -1.96 -3.53
CA THR A 191 10.79 -1.16 -4.71
C THR A 191 11.90 -0.14 -4.94
N ALA A 192 12.41 -0.07 -6.15
CA ALA A 192 13.47 0.87 -6.55
C ALA A 192 13.23 1.39 -7.97
N ASP A 193 14.05 2.36 -8.38
CA ASP A 193 14.10 2.89 -9.75
C ASP A 193 12.77 3.51 -10.24
N GLY A 194 12.13 4.31 -9.39
CA GLY A 194 10.90 5.04 -9.74
C GLY A 194 9.64 4.19 -9.73
N GLY A 195 9.57 3.22 -8.80
CA GLY A 195 8.40 2.35 -8.64
C GLY A 195 8.33 1.18 -9.65
N GLY A 196 9.21 1.14 -10.66
CA GLY A 196 9.11 0.19 -11.77
C GLY A 196 9.60 -1.23 -11.47
N LYS A 197 10.50 -1.40 -10.48
CA LYS A 197 11.08 -2.72 -10.16
C LYS A 197 10.81 -3.11 -8.71
N ILE A 198 10.07 -4.20 -8.54
CA ILE A 198 9.80 -4.85 -7.26
C ILE A 198 10.67 -6.11 -7.17
N VAL A 199 11.49 -6.21 -6.13
CA VAL A 199 12.37 -7.35 -5.86
C VAL A 199 11.98 -8.01 -4.56
N SER A 200 11.69 -9.31 -4.58
CA SER A 200 11.51 -10.10 -3.36
C SER A 200 12.86 -10.35 -2.70
N LEU A 201 13.05 -9.87 -1.48
CA LEU A 201 14.29 -10.05 -0.72
C LEU A 201 14.27 -11.28 0.18
N ALA A 202 13.13 -11.56 0.81
CA ALA A 202 12.95 -12.71 1.68
C ALA A 202 11.47 -13.01 1.91
N SER A 203 11.13 -14.24 2.25
CA SER A 203 9.76 -14.59 2.69
C SER A 203 9.76 -15.75 3.65
N ASN A 204 8.82 -15.77 4.58
CA ASN A 204 8.60 -16.92 5.46
C ASN A 204 7.15 -16.93 5.97
N SER A 205 6.70 -18.06 6.50
CA SER A 205 5.37 -18.22 7.11
C SER A 205 5.48 -18.42 8.61
N VAL A 206 4.47 -18.01 9.36
CA VAL A 206 4.39 -18.22 10.80
C VAL A 206 3.16 -19.05 11.16
N SER A 207 3.31 -19.93 12.15
CA SER A 207 2.18 -20.59 12.83
C SER A 207 1.51 -19.61 13.79
N GLY A 208 0.18 -19.57 13.83
CA GLY A 208 -0.58 -18.73 14.77
C GLY A 208 -1.03 -17.37 14.23
N PHE A 209 -0.86 -17.12 12.93
CA PHE A 209 -1.61 -16.07 12.24
C PHE A 209 -3.07 -16.53 12.07
N ASP A 210 -4.02 -15.69 12.48
CA ASP A 210 -5.45 -15.94 12.28
C ASP A 210 -6.03 -14.83 11.40
N PRO A 211 -6.44 -15.09 10.14
CA PRO A 211 -6.97 -14.06 9.26
C PRO A 211 -8.23 -13.37 9.81
N ASN A 212 -8.99 -14.02 10.69
CA ASN A 212 -10.19 -13.44 11.31
C ASN A 212 -9.90 -12.86 12.70
N GLY A 213 -8.81 -13.31 13.34
CA GLY A 213 -8.34 -12.83 14.62
C GLY A 213 -7.59 -11.51 14.54
N THR A 214 -7.27 -10.96 15.72
CA THR A 214 -6.40 -9.78 15.82
C THR A 214 -4.94 -10.21 15.72
N ASN A 215 -4.18 -9.58 14.82
CA ASN A 215 -2.76 -9.81 14.63
C ASN A 215 -1.99 -8.48 14.72
N GLU A 216 -0.85 -8.49 15.39
CA GLU A 216 0.13 -7.40 15.32
C GLU A 216 1.15 -7.72 14.22
N ILE A 217 1.23 -6.87 13.19
CA ILE A 217 2.29 -6.91 12.19
C ILE A 217 3.30 -5.83 12.55
N SER A 218 4.59 -6.14 12.51
CA SER A 218 5.62 -5.12 12.68
C SER A 218 6.73 -5.22 11.66
N ALA A 219 7.30 -4.07 11.34
CA ALA A 219 8.42 -3.90 10.44
C ALA A 219 9.49 -3.05 11.11
N SER A 220 10.75 -3.46 10.97
CA SER A 220 11.90 -2.69 11.43
C SER A 220 12.94 -2.57 10.32
N CYS A 221 13.44 -1.37 10.10
CA CYS A 221 14.44 -1.04 9.10
C CYS A 221 15.58 -0.28 9.76
N VAL A 222 16.75 -0.90 9.81
CA VAL A 222 17.91 -0.43 10.57
C VAL A 222 19.05 -0.19 9.61
N LYS A 223 19.51 1.06 9.52
CA LYS A 223 20.68 1.45 8.70
C LYS A 223 21.96 1.09 9.44
N ASN A 224 22.73 0.17 8.90
CA ASN A 224 24.01 -0.29 9.43
C ASN A 224 25.13 0.08 8.45
N GLY A 225 25.62 1.32 8.53
CA GLY A 225 26.63 1.84 7.61
C GLY A 225 26.13 1.82 6.17
N SER A 226 26.76 1.00 5.32
CA SER A 226 26.42 0.81 3.90
C SER A 226 25.41 -0.32 3.66
N SER A 227 24.62 -0.70 4.66
CA SER A 227 23.59 -1.75 4.53
C SER A 227 22.32 -1.38 5.28
N VAL A 228 21.20 -2.00 4.93
CA VAL A 228 19.95 -1.90 5.68
C VAL A 228 19.51 -3.29 6.08
N THR A 229 19.23 -3.50 7.37
CA THR A 229 18.60 -4.72 7.87
C THR A 229 17.11 -4.49 7.99
N ILE A 230 16.32 -5.36 7.35
CA ILE A 230 14.87 -5.31 7.33
C ILE A 230 14.36 -6.54 8.06
N THR A 231 13.50 -6.34 9.06
CA THR A 231 12.92 -7.41 9.86
C THR A 231 11.40 -7.28 9.87
N GLY A 232 10.72 -8.39 9.65
CA GLY A 232 9.26 -8.51 9.73
C GLY A 232 8.86 -9.51 10.81
N SER A 233 7.89 -9.11 11.64
CA SER A 233 7.38 -9.94 12.73
C SER A 233 5.86 -9.96 12.73
N ILE A 234 5.30 -11.04 13.26
CA ILE A 234 3.86 -11.22 13.48
C ILE A 234 3.66 -11.64 14.93
N ASN A 235 2.76 -10.96 15.65
CA ASN A 235 2.43 -11.22 17.05
C ASN A 235 3.70 -11.27 17.95
N GLY A 236 4.61 -10.31 17.74
CA GLY A 236 5.88 -10.20 18.47
C GLY A 236 6.95 -11.24 18.09
N LYS A 237 6.65 -12.23 17.24
CA LYS A 237 7.62 -13.22 16.78
C LYS A 237 8.25 -12.80 15.46
N GLN A 238 9.58 -12.71 15.41
CA GLN A 238 10.31 -12.51 14.16
C GLN A 238 10.03 -13.64 13.19
N VAL A 239 9.55 -13.29 11.99
CA VAL A 239 9.18 -14.24 10.92
C VAL A 239 10.25 -14.28 9.85
N VAL A 240 10.75 -13.11 9.46
CA VAL A 240 11.74 -12.96 8.40
C VAL A 240 12.66 -11.78 8.69
N SER A 241 13.93 -11.92 8.33
CA SER A 241 14.92 -10.84 8.40
C SER A 241 15.87 -10.98 7.21
N THR A 242 16.29 -9.86 6.64
CA THR A 242 17.22 -9.81 5.51
C THR A 242 18.06 -8.54 5.56
N THR A 243 19.20 -8.54 4.88
CA THR A 243 20.09 -7.39 4.79
C THR A 243 20.33 -7.02 3.33
N ASP A 244 19.99 -5.79 2.94
CA ASP A 244 20.36 -5.24 1.65
C ASP A 244 21.66 -4.44 1.78
N SER A 245 22.76 -5.03 1.31
CA SER A 245 24.09 -4.42 1.22
C SER A 245 24.46 -3.98 -0.20
N SER A 246 23.67 -4.41 -1.19
CA SER A 246 23.99 -4.21 -2.62
C SER A 246 23.67 -2.80 -3.11
N SER A 247 22.56 -2.26 -2.64
CA SER A 247 21.99 -1.00 -3.12
C SER A 247 21.05 -0.43 -2.06
N PRO A 248 21.48 -0.29 -0.80
CA PRO A 248 20.59 0.04 0.29
C PRO A 248 19.87 1.37 0.05
N LEU A 249 18.57 1.42 0.34
CA LEU A 249 17.83 2.67 0.27
C LEU A 249 18.33 3.66 1.34
N SER A 250 18.21 4.95 1.02
CA SER A 250 18.42 6.03 1.99
C SER A 250 17.25 6.11 2.95
N PRO A 251 17.46 6.58 4.20
CA PRO A 251 16.36 6.88 5.11
C PRO A 251 15.30 7.76 4.44
N GLY A 252 14.04 7.51 4.78
CA GLY A 252 12.89 8.14 4.15
C GLY A 252 11.63 7.97 5.00
N LYS A 253 10.47 8.24 4.41
CA LYS A 253 9.19 8.16 5.11
C LYS A 253 8.82 6.71 5.44
N PHE A 254 7.80 6.54 6.26
CA PHE A 254 7.11 5.27 6.38
C PHE A 254 5.66 5.40 5.93
N ARG A 255 5.04 4.25 5.68
CA ARG A 255 3.63 4.16 5.27
C ARG A 255 3.01 2.85 5.70
N MET A 256 1.69 2.85 5.81
CA MET A 256 0.88 1.65 5.87
C MET A 256 0.34 1.33 4.48
N GLU A 257 0.24 0.06 4.14
CA GLU A 257 -0.20 -0.39 2.82
C GLU A 257 -1.10 -1.60 2.86
N ILE A 258 -2.11 -1.58 1.99
CA ILE A 258 -3.05 -2.68 1.79
C ILE A 258 -3.27 -2.85 0.29
N TRP A 259 -2.91 -4.02 -0.24
CA TRP A 259 -2.95 -4.34 -1.65
C TRP A 259 -4.02 -5.40 -1.89
N GLY A 260 -4.92 -5.16 -2.83
CA GLY A 260 -5.87 -6.15 -3.30
C GLY A 260 -5.17 -7.17 -4.20
N ASN A 261 -5.44 -8.47 -4.00
CA ASN A 261 -4.86 -9.51 -4.83
C ASN A 261 -5.29 -9.34 -6.30
N PRO A 262 -4.35 -9.22 -7.25
CA PRO A 262 -4.66 -8.98 -8.66
C PRO A 262 -5.40 -10.16 -9.33
N LYS A 263 -5.38 -11.33 -8.70
CA LYS A 263 -6.07 -12.56 -9.13
C LYS A 263 -7.37 -12.81 -8.36
N ALA A 264 -7.72 -11.98 -7.37
CA ALA A 264 -8.98 -12.13 -6.66
C ALA A 264 -10.16 -11.68 -7.52
N THR A 265 -11.30 -12.33 -7.31
CA THR A 265 -12.59 -11.99 -7.92
C THR A 265 -13.46 -11.10 -7.03
N SER A 266 -13.04 -10.86 -5.79
CA SER A 266 -13.72 -10.00 -4.82
C SER A 266 -12.76 -8.96 -4.29
N ASP A 267 -13.33 -7.90 -3.73
CA ASP A 267 -12.57 -6.90 -3.01
C ASP A 267 -11.88 -7.53 -1.79
N ALA A 268 -10.69 -7.00 -1.50
CA ALA A 268 -10.00 -7.24 -0.26
C ALA A 268 -10.62 -6.37 0.84
N VAL A 269 -10.82 -6.93 2.03
CA VAL A 269 -11.21 -6.17 3.23
C VAL A 269 -10.25 -6.47 4.35
N VAL A 270 -9.86 -5.43 5.07
CA VAL A 270 -8.99 -5.50 6.25
C VAL A 270 -9.48 -4.50 7.27
N LYS A 271 -9.48 -4.90 8.53
CA LYS A 271 -9.76 -4.06 9.68
C LYS A 271 -8.46 -3.62 10.31
N VAL A 272 -8.20 -2.32 10.42
CA VAL A 272 -7.01 -1.72 11.03
C VAL A 272 -7.42 -0.99 12.30
N ARG A 273 -6.84 -1.38 13.43
CA ARG A 273 -7.15 -0.81 14.76
C ARG A 273 -6.14 0.19 15.27
N SER A 274 -4.86 -0.05 15.03
CA SER A 274 -3.83 0.87 15.48
C SER A 274 -2.64 0.85 14.54
N PHE A 275 -1.92 1.96 14.55
CA PHE A 275 -0.65 2.10 13.89
C PHE A 275 0.31 2.91 14.77
N ASP A 276 1.43 2.30 15.12
CA ASP A 276 2.49 2.90 15.92
C ASP A 276 3.80 2.91 15.16
N ALA A 277 4.58 3.97 15.29
CA ALA A 277 5.92 4.02 14.75
C ALA A 277 6.87 4.81 15.64
N THR A 278 8.12 4.39 15.61
CA THR A 278 9.24 5.04 16.28
C THR A 278 10.39 5.17 15.30
N TRP A 279 11.10 6.29 15.36
CA TRP A 279 12.27 6.51 14.51
C TRP A 279 13.32 7.37 15.20
N GLN A 280 14.59 7.10 14.88
CA GLN A 280 15.76 7.66 15.55
C GLN A 280 16.84 8.09 14.60
#